data_AF-A0A932NFA2-F1
#
_entry.id   AF-A0A932NFA2-F1
#
_cell.length_a   1.000
_cell.length_b   1.000
_cell.length_c   1.000
_cell.angle_alpha   90.00
_cell.angle_beta   90.00
_cell.angle_gamma   90.00
#
_symmetry.space_group_name_H-M   'P 1'
#
loop_
_entity.id
_entity.type
_entity.pdbx_description
1 polymer ?
#
loop_
_entity_poly.entity_id
_entity_poly.type
_entity_poly.pdbx_seq_one_letter_code
_entity_poly.pdbx_strand_id
1 'polypeptide(L)' 'PEEQVGVKMTPNQFIISVGPALVSGAVVDGHFPDYRKVIPEKSTKFASLKTGEFQGALRQAALLTSEDSRSVRLSFGDGV' A
#
# COMPACT_ATOMS: atom_id res chain seq x y z
N PRO A 1 -11.59 -16.45 21.12
CA PRO A 1 -11.52 -17.61 20.20
C PRO A 1 -10.67 -17.26 18.99
N GLU A 2 -9.57 -17.97 18.78
CA GLU A 2 -8.78 -17.87 17.55
C GLU A 2 -9.49 -18.68 16.45
N GLU A 3 -10.40 -18.04 15.73
CA GLU A 3 -11.05 -18.67 14.59
C GLU A 3 -10.10 -18.66 13.39
N GLN A 4 -9.84 -19.84 12.83
CA GLN A 4 -9.00 -19.97 11.65
C GLN A 4 -9.75 -19.50 10.41
N VAL A 5 -9.07 -18.71 9.59
CA VAL A 5 -9.58 -18.24 8.30
C VAL A 5 -9.23 -19.26 7.23
N GLY A 6 -10.24 -19.88 6.64
CA GLY A 6 -10.09 -20.72 5.45
C GLY A 6 -10.09 -19.85 4.20
N VAL A 7 -9.12 -20.06 3.31
CA VAL A 7 -9.03 -19.37 2.01
C VAL A 7 -8.98 -20.40 0.90
N LYS A 8 -9.88 -20.27 -0.07
CA LYS A 8 -9.92 -21.08 -1.28
C LYS A 8 -10.01 -20.18 -2.51
N MET A 9 -9.20 -20.48 -3.51
CA MET A 9 -9.23 -19.79 -4.80
C MET A 9 -9.57 -20.77 -5.92
N THR A 10 -10.42 -20.34 -6.84
CA THR A 10 -10.62 -20.97 -8.16
C THR A 10 -10.28 -19.93 -9.24
N PRO A 11 -10.20 -20.33 -10.53
CA PRO A 11 -9.87 -19.39 -11.59
C PRO A 11 -10.78 -18.15 -11.67
N ASN A 12 -12.07 -18.31 -11.31
CA ASN A 12 -13.07 -17.26 -11.50
C ASN A 12 -13.66 -16.74 -10.18
N GLN A 13 -13.29 -17.31 -9.03
CA GLN A 13 -13.85 -16.88 -7.74
C GLN A 13 -12.88 -17.12 -6.59
N PHE A 14 -13.00 -16.32 -5.55
CA PHE A 14 -12.40 -16.58 -4.25
C PHE A 14 -13.50 -16.90 -3.23
N ILE A 15 -13.16 -17.72 -2.24
CA ILE A 15 -14.03 -18.06 -1.12
C ILE A 15 -13.20 -17.96 0.15
N ILE A 16 -13.72 -17.20 1.12
CA ILE A 16 -13.14 -17.01 2.45
C ILE A 16 -14.17 -17.52 3.46
N SER A 17 -13.72 -18.33 4.42
CA SER A 17 -14.56 -18.86 5.49
C SER A 17 -13.97 -18.52 6.86
N VAL A 18 -14.80 -17.99 7.77
CA VAL A 18 -14.41 -17.67 9.15
C VAL A 18 -15.55 -18.09 10.07
N GLY A 19 -15.31 -19.08 10.91
CA GLY A 19 -16.36 -19.66 11.77
C GLY A 19 -17.60 -20.05 10.95
N PRO A 20 -18.80 -19.51 11.24
CA PRO A 20 -20.02 -19.77 10.46
C PRO A 20 -20.18 -18.88 9.21
N ALA A 21 -19.33 -17.88 9.00
CA ALA A 21 -19.43 -16.93 7.90
C ALA A 21 -18.68 -17.42 6.65
N LEU A 22 -19.28 -17.21 5.48
CA LEU A 22 -18.68 -17.49 4.18
C LEU A 22 -18.83 -16.28 3.26
N VAL A 23 -17.72 -15.80 2.71
CA VAL A 23 -17.66 -14.67 1.78
C VAL A 23 -17.07 -15.18 0.47
N SER A 24 -17.77 -14.94 -0.64
CA SER A 24 -17.29 -15.28 -1.97
C SER A 24 -17.44 -14.10 -2.92
N GLY A 25 -16.53 -14.00 -3.88
CA GLY A 25 -16.59 -12.99 -4.93
C GLY A 25 -15.94 -13.48 -6.21
N ALA A 26 -16.36 -12.89 -7.33
CA ALA A 26 -15.73 -13.16 -8.63
C ALA A 26 -14.32 -12.56 -8.68
N VAL A 27 -13.41 -13.25 -9.36
CA VAL A 27 -12.07 -12.74 -9.67
C VAL A 27 -12.16 -11.96 -10.98
N VAL A 28 -11.44 -10.85 -11.06
CA VAL A 28 -11.33 -10.06 -12.30
C VAL A 28 -10.53 -10.87 -13.32
N ASP A 29 -11.12 -11.08 -14.50
CA ASP A 29 -10.43 -11.73 -15.61
C ASP A 29 -9.41 -10.76 -16.21
N GLY A 30 -8.14 -11.14 -16.17
CA GLY A 30 -7.04 -10.28 -16.61
C GLY A 30 -5.69 -10.76 -16.12
N HIS A 31 -4.65 -10.38 -16.86
CA HIS A 31 -3.27 -10.62 -16.44
C HIS A 31 -2.85 -9.49 -15.51
N PHE A 32 -2.55 -9.84 -14.26
CA PHE A 32 -1.97 -8.88 -13.32
C PHE A 32 -0.60 -8.45 -13.85
N PRO A 33 -0.31 -7.13 -13.94
CA PRO A 33 0.97 -6.66 -14.44
C PRO A 33 2.10 -7.13 -13.54
N ASP A 34 3.28 -7.31 -14.11
CA ASP A 34 4.48 -7.66 -13.34
C ASP A 34 4.91 -6.46 -12.47
N TYR A 35 4.39 -6.42 -11.24
CA TYR A 35 4.65 -5.33 -10.29
C TYR A 35 6.12 -5.21 -9.92
N ARG A 36 6.93 -6.26 -10.11
CA ARG A 36 8.35 -6.21 -9.76
C ARG A 36 9.11 -5.25 -10.66
N LYS A 37 8.65 -5.05 -11.91
CA LYS A 37 9.25 -4.14 -12.87
C LYS A 37 9.16 -2.67 -12.48
N VAL A 38 8.25 -2.30 -11.56
CA VAL A 38 8.13 -0.93 -11.05
C VAL A 38 8.85 -0.73 -9.72
N ILE A 39 9.37 -1.79 -9.10
CA ILE A 39 10.15 -1.70 -7.85
C ILE A 39 11.60 -1.40 -8.24
N PRO A 40 12.18 -0.25 -7.85
CA PRO A 40 13.57 0.06 -8.15
C PRO A 40 14.52 -0.94 -7.48
N GLU A 41 15.27 -1.73 -8.26
CA GLU A 41 16.21 -2.73 -7.72
C GLU A 41 17.44 -2.11 -7.04
N LYS A 42 17.83 -0.91 -7.48
CA LYS A 42 19.01 -0.21 -6.96
C LYS A 42 18.62 1.22 -6.60
N SER A 43 18.68 1.52 -5.30
CA SER A 43 18.55 2.87 -4.77
C SER A 43 19.91 3.33 -4.26
N THR A 44 20.35 4.52 -4.67
CA THR A 44 21.66 5.08 -4.26
C THR A 44 21.55 6.03 -3.08
N LYS A 45 20.33 6.47 -2.73
CA LYS A 45 20.05 7.43 -1.67
C LYS A 45 19.03 6.83 -0.72
N PHE A 46 19.33 6.88 0.58
CA PHE A 46 18.46 6.41 1.65
C PHE A 46 18.33 7.51 2.70
N ALA A 47 17.12 7.68 3.23
CA ALA A 47 16.84 8.59 4.33
C ALA A 47 16.07 7.81 5.40
N SER A 48 16.62 7.75 6.62
CA SER A 48 15.95 7.14 7.77
C SER A 48 15.19 8.23 8.53
N LEU A 49 13.88 8.05 8.68
CA LEU A 49 12.98 9.04 9.27
C LEU A 49 12.08 8.34 10.30
N LYS A 50 11.67 9.06 11.34
CA LYS A 50 10.65 8.57 12.27
C LYS A 50 9.27 8.66 11.62
N THR A 51 8.61 7.52 11.43
CA THR A 51 7.34 7.41 10.70
C THR A 51 6.27 8.36 11.24
N GLY A 52 6.06 8.41 12.56
CA GLY A 52 5.00 9.23 13.16
C GLY A 52 5.22 10.74 12.98
N GLU A 53 6.45 11.21 13.22
CA GLU A 53 6.80 12.63 13.05
C GLU A 53 6.69 13.05 11.57
N PHE A 54 7.23 12.22 10.66
CA PHE A 54 7.17 12.49 9.22
C PHE A 54 5.73 12.48 8.68
N GLN A 55 4.90 11.53 9.12
CA GLN A 55 3.50 11.46 8.73
C GLN A 55 2.71 12.69 9.21
N GLY A 56 2.97 13.16 10.43
CA GLY A 56 2.35 14.37 10.97
C GLY A 56 2.69 15.60 10.13
N ALA A 57 3.98 15.82 9.87
CA ALA A 57 4.45 16.94 9.05
C ALA A 57 3.91 16.87 7.61
N LEU A 58 3.87 15.69 7.01
CA LEU A 58 3.34 15.49 5.66
C LEU A 58 1.84 15.79 5.59
N ARG A 59 1.06 15.39 6.60
CA ARG A 59 -0.37 15.72 6.68
C ARG A 59 -0.58 17.23 6.76
N GLN A 60 0.20 17.94 7.57
CA GLN A 60 0.12 19.40 7.66
C GLN A 60 0.47 20.08 6.34
N ALA A 61 1.55 19.63 5.67
CA ALA A 61 1.93 20.16 4.36
C ALA A 61 0.84 19.92 3.31
N ALA A 62 0.20 18.73 3.31
CA ALA A 62 -0.85 18.38 2.36
C ALA A 62 -2.10 19.28 2.50
N LEU A 63 -2.45 19.75 3.71
CA LEU A 63 -3.57 20.68 3.91
C LEU A 63 -3.37 22.04 3.21
N LEU A 64 -2.13 22.39 2.89
CA LEU A 64 -1.78 23.65 2.22
C LEU A 64 -1.63 23.47 0.70
N THR A 65 -1.86 22.26 0.18
CA THR A 65 -1.81 21.98 -1.26
C THR A 65 -3.16 22.22 -1.93
N SER A 66 -3.14 22.63 -3.20
CA SER A 66 -4.37 22.75 -4.00
C SER A 66 -4.87 21.38 -4.45
N GLU A 67 -6.17 21.25 -4.70
CA GLU A 67 -6.77 19.99 -5.15
C GLU A 67 -6.18 19.50 -6.48
N ASP A 68 -5.78 20.44 -7.35
CA ASP A 68 -5.18 20.16 -8.66
C ASP A 68 -3.74 19.65 -8.55
N SER A 69 -3.02 20.02 -7.49
CA SER A 69 -1.65 19.57 -7.27
C SER A 69 -1.44 19.25 -5.80
N ARG A 70 -1.81 18.03 -5.39
CA ARG A 70 -1.52 17.43 -4.08
C ARG A 70 -0.04 17.08 -3.90
N SER A 71 0.87 17.90 -4.44
CA SER A 71 2.30 17.65 -4.44
C SER A 71 2.95 18.32 -3.22
N VAL A 72 3.77 17.55 -2.50
CA VAL A 72 4.62 18.05 -1.42
C VAL A 72 6.07 17.90 -1.87
N ARG A 73 6.82 19.01 -1.90
CA ARG A 73 8.24 18.99 -2.24
C ARG A 73 9.06 18.64 -1.00
N LEU A 74 9.87 17.59 -1.10
CA LEU A 74 10.82 17.20 -0.06
C LEU A 74 12.21 17.72 -0.43
N SER A 75 12.84 18.42 0.51
CA SER A 75 14.22 18.88 0.40
C SER A 75 15.06 18.17 1.45
N PHE A 76 16.06 17.41 0.99
CA PHE A 76 17.02 16.72 1.85
C PHE A 76 18.32 17.51 1.87
N GLY A 77 18.81 17.85 3.06
CA GLY A 77 20.13 18.46 3.25
C GLY A 77 21.24 17.42 3.33
N ASP A 78 22.49 17.87 3.55
CA ASP A 78 23.58 16.97 3.92
C ASP A 78 23.23 16.29 5.24
N GLY A 79 23.21 14.95 5.23
CA GLY A 79 22.83 14.15 6.38
C GLY A 79 23.83 14.32 7.52
N VAL A 80 23.35 14.12 8.76
CA VAL A 80 24.20 13.67 9.86
C VAL A 80 24.36 12.16 9.73
#